data_AF-A0A2N0M6F1-F1
#
_entry.id   AF-A0A2N0M6F1-F1
#
_cell.length_a   1.000
_cell.length_b   1.000
_cell.length_c   1.000
_cell.angle_alpha   90.00
_cell.angle_beta   90.00
_cell.angle_gamma   90.00
#
_symmetry.space_group_name_H-M   'P 1'
#
loop_
_entity.id
_entity.type
_entity.pdbx_description
1 polymer ?
#
loop_
_entity_poly.entity_id
_entity_poly.type
_entity_poly.pdbx_seq_one_letter_code
_entity_poly.pdbx_strand_id
1 'polypeptide(L)'
;MTAATAVDPIKSMAQDQSALKAYAKRVLDEGEALSPEEEANKVYLIEEFMSLGAAFKCTKHELVSLVLKECFETPRSCDCFSCKSRQNGY
;
A
#
# COMPACT_ATOMS: atom_id res chain seq x y z
N MET A 1 22.47 -12.77 -27.87
CA MET A 1 21.93 -11.42 -27.61
C MET A 1 20.62 -11.61 -26.86
N THR A 2 20.64 -11.41 -25.55
CA THR A 2 19.51 -11.63 -24.64
C THR A 2 18.44 -10.58 -24.91
N ALA A 3 17.25 -11.03 -25.32
CA ALA A 3 16.10 -10.17 -25.51
C ALA A 3 15.74 -9.54 -24.17
N ALA A 4 15.91 -8.23 -24.06
CA ALA A 4 15.33 -7.45 -22.98
C ALA A 4 13.81 -7.53 -23.14
N THR A 5 13.17 -8.45 -22.42
CA THR A 5 11.73 -8.40 -22.21
C THR A 5 11.45 -7.09 -21.48
N ALA A 6 11.05 -6.07 -22.24
CA ALA A 6 10.48 -4.85 -21.70
C ALA A 6 9.24 -5.26 -20.91
N VAL A 7 9.42 -5.50 -19.60
CA VAL A 7 8.31 -5.69 -18.68
C VAL A 7 7.52 -4.38 -18.75
N ASP A 8 6.23 -4.51 -19.06
CA ASP A 8 5.33 -3.37 -19.09
C ASP A 8 5.40 -2.66 -17.72
N PRO A 9 5.78 -1.37 -17.68
CA PRO A 9 6.07 -0.69 -16.42
C PRO A 9 4.83 -0.60 -15.53
N ILE A 10 3.63 -0.57 -16.12
CA ILE A 10 2.36 -0.57 -15.37
C ILE A 10 2.16 -1.92 -14.69
N LYS A 11 2.46 -3.02 -15.39
CA LYS A 11 2.39 -4.37 -14.82
C LYS A 11 3.41 -4.57 -13.70
N SER A 12 4.64 -4.08 -13.85
CA SER A 12 5.67 -4.11 -12.80
C SER A 12 5.17 -3.38 -11.55
N MET A 13 4.69 -2.14 -11.71
CA MET A 13 4.17 -1.34 -10.61
C MET A 13 3.00 -2.01 -9.88
N ALA A 14 2.10 -2.67 -10.60
CA ALA A 14 0.98 -3.39 -9.97
C ALA A 14 1.46 -4.56 -9.09
N GLN A 15 2.53 -5.25 -9.51
CA GLN A 15 3.14 -6.32 -8.72
C GLN A 15 3.84 -5.75 -7.47
N ASP A 16 4.61 -4.67 -7.64
CA ASP A 16 5.32 -4.02 -6.54
C ASP A 16 4.36 -3.43 -5.50
N GLN A 17 3.30 -2.77 -5.96
CA GLN A 17 2.25 -2.25 -5.09
C GLN A 17 1.57 -3.39 -4.32
N SER A 18 1.31 -4.53 -4.95
CA SER A 18 0.70 -5.69 -4.29
C SER A 18 1.62 -6.27 -3.21
N ALA A 19 2.92 -6.36 -3.48
CA ALA A 19 3.91 -6.81 -2.50
C ALA A 19 4.03 -5.82 -1.32
N LEU A 20 4.06 -4.51 -1.60
CA LEU A 20 4.07 -3.48 -0.56
C LEU A 20 2.82 -3.53 0.33
N LYS A 21 1.64 -3.76 -0.25
CA LYS A 21 0.40 -3.96 0.50
C LYS A 21 0.48 -5.19 1.41
N ALA A 22 1.02 -6.30 0.91
CA ALA A 22 1.18 -7.52 1.70
C ALA A 22 2.13 -7.30 2.89
N TYR A 23 3.27 -6.63 2.68
CA TYR A 23 4.17 -6.25 3.76
C TYR A 23 3.54 -5.27 4.74
N ALA A 24 2.81 -4.26 4.26
CA ALA A 24 2.11 -3.31 5.11
C ALA A 24 1.08 -4.00 6.00
N LYS A 25 0.30 -4.94 5.46
CA LYS A 25 -0.65 -5.73 6.24
C LYS A 25 0.05 -6.55 7.33
N ARG A 26 1.06 -7.35 6.96
CA ARG A 26 1.76 -8.21 7.92
C ARG A 26 2.43 -7.43 9.05
N VAL A 27 3.07 -6.31 8.72
CA VAL A 27 3.81 -5.51 9.70
C VAL A 27 2.88 -4.63 10.55
N LEU A 28 1.88 -3.99 9.94
CA LEU A 28 1.05 -2.97 10.62
C LEU A 28 -0.22 -3.54 11.25
N ASP A 29 -0.84 -4.54 10.62
CA ASP A 29 -2.10 -5.15 11.10
C ASP A 29 -1.81 -6.37 11.99
N GLU A 30 -0.89 -7.24 11.56
CA GLU A 30 -0.58 -8.51 12.26
C GLU A 30 0.62 -8.40 13.23
N GLY A 31 1.40 -7.31 13.14
CA GLY A 31 2.56 -7.07 14.01
C GLY A 31 3.74 -8.01 13.73
N GLU A 32 3.79 -8.64 12.56
CA GLU A 32 4.85 -9.56 12.18
C GLU A 32 6.16 -8.82 11.84
N ALA A 33 7.28 -9.40 12.25
CA ALA A 33 8.60 -8.96 11.81
C ALA A 33 8.92 -9.56 10.43
N LEU A 34 9.41 -8.72 9.52
CA LEU A 34 9.94 -9.16 8.23
C LEU A 34 11.34 -9.74 8.40
N SER A 35 11.65 -10.76 7.60
CA SER A 35 12.99 -11.31 7.48
C SER A 35 13.94 -10.29 6.84
N PRO A 36 15.26 -10.38 7.05
CA PRO A 36 16.23 -9.45 6.44
C PRO A 36 16.12 -9.34 4.92
N GLU A 37 15.83 -10.46 4.24
CA GLU A 37 15.60 -10.50 2.79
C GLU A 37 14.32 -9.75 2.39
N GLU A 38 13.25 -9.90 3.18
CA GLU A 38 11.98 -9.20 2.98
C GLU A 38 12.11 -7.71 3.26
N GLU A 39 12.95 -7.32 4.23
CA GLU A 39 13.26 -5.92 4.49
C GLU A 39 14.03 -5.27 3.33
N ALA A 40 15.04 -5.96 2.80
CA ALA A 40 15.78 -5.49 1.63
C ALA A 40 14.85 -5.35 0.41
N ASN A 41 13.97 -6.33 0.19
CA ASN A 41 12.98 -6.29 -0.88
C ASN A 41 11.98 -5.14 -0.67
N LYS A 42 11.47 -4.95 0.55
CA LYS A 42 10.59 -3.81 0.90
C LYS A 42 11.25 -2.47 0.57
N VAL A 43 12.52 -2.28 0.92
CA VAL A 43 13.24 -1.03 0.62
C VAL A 43 13.34 -0.82 -0.88
N TYR A 44 13.76 -1.84 -1.62
CA TYR A 44 13.84 -1.79 -3.09
C TYR A 44 12.50 -1.41 -3.73
N LEU A 45 11.41 -2.07 -3.32
CA LEU A 45 10.07 -1.82 -3.85
C LEU A 45 9.55 -0.42 -3.50
N ILE A 46 9.84 0.10 -2.30
CA ILE A 46 9.48 1.48 -1.94
C ILE A 46 10.21 2.49 -2.83
N GLU A 47 11.52 2.27 -3.07
CA GLU A 47 12.32 3.16 -3.91
C GLU A 47 11.83 3.15 -5.36
N GLU A 48 11.56 1.97 -5.93
CA GLU A 48 11.03 1.84 -7.29
C GLU A 48 9.63 2.49 -7.41
N PHE A 49 8.75 2.22 -6.45
CA PHE A 49 7.40 2.79 -6.42
C PHE A 49 7.41 4.32 -6.27
N MET A 50 8.30 4.88 -5.44
CA MET A 50 8.47 6.33 -5.29
C MET A 50 9.07 6.97 -6.55
N SER A 51 10.05 6.32 -7.17
CA SER A 51 10.69 6.80 -8.40
C SER A 51 9.68 6.88 -9.56
N LEU A 52 8.88 5.83 -9.74
CA LEU A 52 7.83 5.81 -10.75
C LEU A 52 6.71 6.81 -10.42
N GLY A 53 6.27 6.88 -9.16
CA GLY A 53 5.30 7.89 -8.75
C GLY A 53 5.76 9.33 -9.02
N ALA A 54 7.04 9.63 -8.82
CA ALA A 54 7.61 10.92 -9.18
C ALA A 54 7.56 11.18 -10.69
N ALA A 55 7.80 10.17 -11.53
CA ALA A 55 7.66 10.27 -12.99
C ALA A 55 6.22 10.60 -13.43
N PHE A 56 5.23 10.13 -12.67
CA PHE A 56 3.80 10.44 -12.88
C PHE A 56 3.31 11.69 -12.12
N LYS A 57 4.22 12.45 -11.49
CA LYS A 57 3.90 13.64 -10.67
C LYS A 57 2.98 13.36 -9.48
N CYS A 58 2.96 12.12 -8.99
CA CYS A 58 2.26 11.78 -7.76
C CYS A 58 3.01 12.34 -6.56
N THR A 59 2.26 12.80 -5.57
CA THR A 59 2.80 13.20 -4.28
C THR A 59 3.08 11.96 -3.41
N LYS A 60 4.02 12.09 -2.48
CA LYS A 60 4.29 11.03 -1.48
C LYS A 60 3.02 10.63 -0.73
N HIS A 61 2.15 11.59 -0.42
CA HIS A 61 0.88 11.33 0.26
C HIS A 61 -0.04 10.45 -0.57
N GLU A 62 -0.19 10.74 -1.87
CA GLU A 62 -0.99 9.91 -2.77
C GLU A 62 -0.44 8.49 -2.87
N LEU A 63 0.88 8.34 -3.04
CA LEU A 63 1.53 7.04 -3.11
C LEU A 63 1.37 6.23 -1.82
N VAL A 64 1.57 6.86 -0.66
CA VAL A 64 1.35 6.21 0.65
C VAL A 64 -0.11 5.81 0.81
N SER A 65 -1.05 6.66 0.41
CA SER A 65 -2.49 6.34 0.48
C SER A 65 -2.84 5.14 -0.40
N LEU A 66 -2.22 4.97 -1.57
CA LEU A 66 -2.47 3.84 -2.46
C LEU A 66 -2.01 2.48 -1.89
N VAL A 67 -1.04 2.48 -0.99
CA VAL A 67 -0.53 1.28 -0.33
C VAL A 67 -1.29 1.02 0.98
N LEU A 68 -1.53 2.05 1.78
CA LEU A 68 -2.05 1.91 3.14
C LEU A 68 -3.57 2.01 3.25
N LYS A 69 -4.29 2.47 2.22
CA LYS A 69 -5.75 2.65 2.29
C LYS A 69 -6.47 1.39 2.76
N GLU A 70 -6.09 0.22 2.25
CA GLU A 70 -6.73 -1.05 2.63
C GLU A 70 -6.34 -1.53 4.03
N CYS A 71 -5.18 -1.10 4.56
CA CYS A 71 -4.75 -1.44 5.92
C CYS A 71 -5.53 -0.65 7.00
N PHE A 72 -6.01 0.55 6.67
CA PHE A 72 -6.70 1.43 7.62
C PHE A 72 -8.16 1.69 7.27
N GLU A 73 -8.74 0.94 6.33
CA GLU A 73 -10.19 0.87 6.13
C GLU A 73 -10.82 0.09 7.29
N THR A 74 -10.73 0.64 8.50
CA THR A 74 -11.58 0.23 9.60
C THR A 74 -13.02 0.45 9.16
N PRO A 75 -13.91 -0.56 9.23
CA PRO A 75 -15.33 -0.29 9.14
C PRO A 75 -15.64 0.79 10.19
N ARG A 76 -16.32 1.86 9.78
CA ARG A 76 -16.83 2.88 10.71
C ARG A 76 -17.99 2.29 11.53
N SER A 77 -17.72 1.25 12.30
CA SER A 77 -18.61 0.73 13.32
C SER A 77 -18.10 1.24 14.67
N CYS A 78 -18.18 2.56 14.92
CA CYS A 78 -18.29 2.96 16.32
C CYS A 78 -19.72 2.61 16.76
N ASP A 79 -19.82 1.91 17.88
CA ASP A 79 -21.08 1.69 18.60
C ASP A 79 -21.41 2.84 19.56
N CYS A 80 -20.61 3.90 19.55
CA CYS A 80 -20.79 5.07 20.37
C CYS A 80 -22.13 5.77 20.09
N PHE A 81 -22.80 6.22 21.15
CA PHE A 81 -24.15 6.81 21.10
C PHE A 81 -24.28 7.89 20.01
N SER A 82 -23.25 8.72 19.83
CA SER A 82 -23.20 9.77 18.81
C SER A 82 -23.24 9.29 17.36
N CYS A 83 -22.71 8.11 17.02
CA CYS A 83 -22.80 7.59 15.65
C CYS A 83 -24.11 6.83 15.39
N LYS A 84 -24.67 6.16 16.41
CA LYS A 84 -26.02 5.56 16.32
C LYS A 84 -27.09 6.63 16.07
N SER A 85 -27.00 7.77 16.74
CA SER A 85 -27.93 8.90 16.49
C SER A 85 -27.83 9.48 15.08
N ARG A 86 -26.66 9.41 14.42
CA ARG A 86 -26.51 9.88 13.02
C ARG A 86 -27.04 8.89 12.00
N GLN A 87 -27.07 7.59 12.32
CA GLN A 87 -27.63 6.55 11.45
C GLN A 87 -29.17 6.50 11.53
N ASN A 88 -29.75 6.84 12.68
CA ASN A 88 -31.20 6.87 12.91
C ASN A 88 -31.82 8.27 12.71
N GLY A 89 -31.31 9.07 11.77
CA GLY A 89 -31.86 10.40 11.47
C GLY A 89 -33.34 10.30 11.07
N TYR A 90 -34.22 10.76 11.96
CA TYR A 90 -35.58 11.22 11.64
C TYR A 90 -35.53 12.60 10.99
#